data_AF-A0A3D3FYA7-F1
#
_entry.id   AF-A0A3D3FYA7-F1
#
_cell.length_a   1.000
_cell.length_b   1.000
_cell.length_c   1.000
_cell.angle_alpha   90.00
_cell.angle_beta   90.00
_cell.angle_gamma   90.00
#
_symmetry.space_group_name_H-M   'P 1'
#
loop_
_entity.id
_entity.type
_entity.pdbx_description
1 polymer ?
#
loop_
_entity_poly.entity_id
_entity_poly.type
_entity_poly.pdbx_seq_one_letter_code
_entity_poly.pdbx_strand_id
1 'polypeptide(L)'
;MKAVLFSDNLNSLHLTMLKSVLLVLSLLPVSHFILDFWQTVEGSSQIMVGFFATSLIGALVFLSFWAALKTSAVELTMEIPNRWEQCMLKLYRHLPMSVLAVILSYLSVQL
;
A
#
# COMPACT_ATOMS: atom_id res chain seq x y z
N MET A 1 2.01 26.91 -22.16
CA MET A 1 2.32 26.23 -20.88
C MET A 1 1.16 26.43 -19.91
N LYS A 2 0.19 25.50 -19.90
CA LYS A 2 -0.85 25.37 -18.88
C LYS A 2 -1.63 24.08 -19.17
N ALA A 3 -2.07 23.39 -18.12
CA ALA A 3 -3.00 22.26 -18.13
C ALA A 3 -2.48 20.82 -18.37
N VAL A 4 -1.19 20.53 -18.16
CA VAL A 4 -0.81 19.11 -17.92
C VAL A 4 -1.35 18.62 -16.58
N LEU A 5 -1.49 19.50 -15.57
CA LEU A 5 -2.00 19.17 -14.24
C LEU A 5 -3.52 18.92 -14.16
N PHE A 6 -4.29 19.14 -15.24
CA PHE A 6 -5.76 19.09 -15.24
C PHE A 6 -6.34 18.13 -16.28
N SER A 7 -5.56 17.14 -16.71
CA SER A 7 -6.13 16.02 -17.45
C SER A 7 -6.73 15.02 -16.46
N ASP A 8 -8.02 14.69 -16.62
CA ASP A 8 -8.76 13.77 -15.74
C ASP A 8 -8.05 12.42 -15.52
N ASN A 9 -7.22 11.97 -16.48
CA ASN A 9 -6.43 10.75 -16.32
C ASN A 9 -5.26 10.87 -15.34
N LEU A 10 -4.60 12.02 -15.24
CA LEU A 10 -3.54 12.20 -14.25
C LEU A 10 -4.11 12.36 -12.85
N ASN A 11 -5.26 13.04 -12.73
CA ASN A 11 -5.97 13.15 -11.46
C ASN A 11 -6.48 11.77 -10.97
N SER A 12 -7.04 10.95 -11.87
CA SER A 12 -7.47 9.59 -11.54
C SER A 12 -6.30 8.67 -11.17
N LEU A 13 -5.15 8.83 -11.83
CA LEU A 13 -3.91 8.14 -11.48
C LEU A 13 -3.42 8.57 -10.10
N HIS A 14 -3.32 9.87 -9.82
CA HIS A 14 -2.91 10.40 -8.51
C HIS A 14 -3.84 9.92 -7.39
N LEU A 15 -5.16 9.92 -7.62
CA LEU A 15 -6.12 9.46 -6.62
C LEU A 15 -5.98 7.95 -6.37
N THR A 16 -5.74 7.16 -7.41
CA THR A 16 -5.51 5.72 -7.28
C THR A 16 -4.22 5.44 -6.51
N MET A 17 -3.15 6.18 -6.82
CA MET A 17 -1.88 6.16 -6.07
C MET A 17 -2.10 6.49 -4.60
N LEU A 18 -2.77 7.61 -4.31
CA LEU A 18 -2.99 8.08 -2.97
C LEU A 18 -3.79 7.06 -2.14
N LYS A 19 -4.85 6.49 -2.71
CA LYS A 19 -5.63 5.43 -2.06
C LYS A 19 -4.77 4.20 -1.75
N SER A 20 -3.93 3.78 -2.70
CA SER A 20 -3.06 2.64 -2.52
C SER A 20 -1.99 2.89 -1.45
N VAL A 21 -1.32 4.04 -1.49
CA VAL A 21 -0.29 4.40 -0.51
C VAL A 21 -0.90 4.55 0.88
N LEU A 22 -2.08 5.18 1.00
CA LEU A 22 -2.77 5.34 2.28
C LEU A 22 -3.17 3.97 2.86
N LEU A 23 -3.68 3.06 2.02
CA LEU A 23 -4.02 1.72 2.44
C LEU A 23 -2.78 0.94 2.91
N VAL A 24 -1.68 1.01 2.15
CA VAL A 24 -0.38 0.42 2.54
C VAL A 24 0.12 1.02 3.85
N LEU A 25 0.07 2.35 4.02
CA LEU A 25 0.54 3.04 5.22
C LEU A 25 -0.31 2.72 6.45
N SER A 26 -1.60 2.46 6.25
CA SER A 26 -2.52 2.06 7.30
C SER A 26 -2.19 0.69 7.91
N LEU A 27 -1.37 -0.15 7.24
CA LEU A 27 -0.90 -1.39 7.85
C LEU A 27 -0.11 -1.15 9.14
N LEU A 28 0.66 -0.07 9.25
CA LEU A 28 1.43 0.21 10.48
C LEU A 28 0.55 0.37 11.72
N PRO A 29 -0.39 1.34 11.76
CA PRO A 29 -1.22 1.52 12.95
C PRO A 29 -2.13 0.31 13.20
N VAL A 30 -2.59 -0.36 12.14
CA VAL A 30 -3.45 -1.54 12.27
C VAL A 30 -2.68 -2.74 12.82
N SER A 31 -1.45 -3.00 12.36
CA SER A 31 -0.63 -4.08 12.89
C SER A 31 -0.28 -3.85 14.36
N HIS A 32 0.09 -2.62 14.73
CA HIS A 32 0.35 -2.27 16.13
C HIS A 32 -0.89 -2.49 17.00
N PHE A 33 -2.05 -2.01 16.56
CA PHE A 33 -3.31 -2.23 17.28
C PHE A 33 -3.63 -3.72 17.47
N ILE A 34 -3.44 -4.54 16.43
CA ILE A 34 -3.68 -5.99 16.50
C ILE A 34 -2.70 -6.68 17.46
N LEU A 35 -1.42 -6.29 17.43
CA LEU A 35 -0.39 -6.84 18.31
C LEU A 35 -0.63 -6.48 19.78
N ASP A 36 -0.92 -5.21 20.05
CA ASP A 36 -1.24 -4.74 21.41
C ASP A 36 -2.47 -5.48 21.94
N PHE A 37 -3.51 -5.63 21.11
CA PHE A 37 -4.71 -6.38 21.47
C PHE A 37 -4.38 -7.85 21.79
N TRP A 38 -3.56 -8.51 20.96
CA TRP A 38 -3.14 -9.89 21.22
C TRP A 38 -2.39 -10.01 22.56
N GLN A 39 -1.49 -9.08 22.87
CA GLN A 39 -0.72 -9.10 24.12
C GLN A 39 -1.58 -8.86 25.37
N THR A 40 -2.73 -8.19 25.25
CA THR A 40 -3.64 -7.98 26.40
C THR A 40 -4.46 -9.20 26.79
N VAL A 41 -4.47 -10.26 25.97
CA VAL A 41 -5.27 -11.47 26.20
C VAL A 41 -4.41 -12.54 26.88
N GLU A 42 -4.87 -13.01 28.05
CA GLU A 42 -4.16 -14.03 28.83
C GLU A 42 -4.81 -15.43 28.74
N GLY A 43 -4.00 -16.46 28.99
CA GLY A 43 -4.47 -17.85 29.10
C GLY A 43 -4.77 -18.53 27.76
N SER A 44 -5.66 -19.53 27.77
CA SER A 44 -5.95 -20.36 26.60
C SER A 44 -6.53 -19.60 25.41
N SER A 45 -7.14 -18.44 25.66
CA SER A 45 -7.71 -17.56 24.62
C SER A 45 -6.65 -16.85 23.77
N GLN A 46 -5.41 -16.72 24.27
CA GLN A 46 -4.29 -16.08 23.58
C GLN A 46 -3.94 -16.79 22.26
N ILE A 47 -4.04 -18.12 22.21
CA ILE A 47 -3.75 -18.90 21.00
C ILE A 47 -4.81 -18.63 19.93
N MET A 48 -6.09 -18.62 20.31
CA MET A 48 -7.20 -18.34 19.39
C MET A 48 -7.09 -16.92 18.82
N VAL A 49 -6.83 -15.93 19.68
CA VAL A 49 -6.65 -14.54 19.27
C VAL A 49 -5.40 -14.38 18.39
N GLY A 50 -4.32 -15.12 18.67
CA GLY A 50 -3.11 -15.14 17.84
C GLY A 50 -3.35 -15.66 16.42
N PHE A 51 -4.11 -16.75 16.27
CA PHE A 51 -4.53 -17.23 14.95
C PHE A 51 -5.37 -16.19 14.21
N PHE A 52 -6.27 -15.51 14.91
CA PHE A 52 -7.09 -14.46 14.31
C PHE A 52 -6.25 -13.23 13.91
N ALA A 53 -5.35 -12.78 14.78
CA ALA A 53 -4.45 -11.66 14.55
C ALA A 53 -3.55 -11.90 13.33
N THR A 54 -2.88 -13.06 13.28
CA THR A 54 -2.00 -13.43 12.16
C THR A 54 -2.78 -13.58 10.84
N SER A 55 -3.96 -14.19 10.87
CA SER A 55 -4.84 -14.29 9.70
C SER A 55 -5.29 -12.91 9.18
N LEU A 56 -5.70 -12.02 10.09
CA LEU A 56 -6.14 -10.67 9.75
C LEU A 56 -5.01 -9.82 9.17
N ILE A 57 -3.82 -9.84 9.80
CA ILE A 57 -2.62 -9.17 9.27
C ILE A 57 -2.27 -9.71 7.88
N GLY A 58 -2.28 -11.04 7.70
CA GLY A 58 -2.04 -11.66 6.40
C GLY A 58 -3.01 -11.21 5.32
N ALA A 59 -4.31 -11.15 5.63
CA ALA A 59 -5.33 -10.67 4.70
C ALA A 59 -5.11 -9.19 4.31
N LEU A 60 -4.77 -8.33 5.27
CA LEU A 60 -4.46 -6.91 5.03
C LEU A 60 -3.20 -6.72 4.19
N VAL A 61 -2.15 -7.52 4.44
CA VAL A 61 -0.94 -7.57 3.62
C VAL A 61 -1.29 -7.96 2.19
N PHE A 62 -2.11 -8.99 2.00
CA PHE A 62 -2.50 -9.41 0.65
C PHE A 62 -3.33 -8.36 -0.07
N LEU A 63 -4.27 -7.71 0.63
CA LEU A 63 -5.09 -6.64 0.07
C LEU A 63 -4.25 -5.42 -0.34
N SER A 64 -3.27 -5.05 0.48
CA SER A 64 -2.36 -3.94 0.20
C SER A 64 -1.38 -4.25 -0.93
N PHE A 65 -0.88 -5.47 -1.00
CA PHE A 65 -0.11 -5.96 -2.15
C PHE A 65 -0.92 -5.86 -3.44
N TRP A 66 -2.16 -6.35 -3.42
CA TRP A 66 -3.04 -6.28 -4.59
C TRP A 66 -3.31 -4.83 -5.03
N ALA A 67 -3.60 -3.93 -4.08
CA ALA A 67 -3.83 -2.52 -4.36
C ALA A 67 -2.58 -1.84 -4.96
N ALA A 68 -1.40 -2.10 -4.37
CA ALA A 68 -0.12 -1.57 -4.84
C ALA A 68 0.23 -2.09 -6.23
N LEU A 69 0.00 -3.39 -6.50
CA LEU A 69 0.23 -4.00 -7.79
C LEU A 69 -0.70 -3.44 -8.87
N LYS A 70 -2.00 -3.36 -8.57
CA LYS A 70 -3.00 -2.79 -9.49
C LYS A 70 -2.60 -1.38 -9.89
N THR A 71 -2.18 -0.58 -8.93
CA THR A 71 -1.71 0.80 -9.14
C THR A 71 -0.44 0.82 -10.01
N SER A 72 0.48 -0.11 -9.77
CA SER A 72 1.69 -0.26 -10.59
C SER A 72 1.43 -0.75 -12.01
N ALA A 73 0.31 -1.43 -12.26
CA ALA A 73 -0.06 -2.01 -13.54
C ALA A 73 -0.96 -1.11 -14.39
N VAL A 74 -1.41 0.05 -13.88
CA VAL A 74 -2.24 1.00 -14.64
C VAL A 74 -1.50 1.44 -15.90
N GLU A 75 -2.04 1.10 -17.07
CA GLU A 75 -1.54 1.55 -18.36
C GLU A 75 -1.90 3.01 -18.57
N LEU A 76 -0.89 3.82 -18.91
CA LEU A 76 -1.07 5.21 -19.27
C LEU A 76 -1.46 5.27 -20.75
N THR A 77 -2.74 5.51 -21.02
CA THR A 77 -3.28 5.71 -22.38
C THR A 77 -2.86 7.05 -22.99
N MET A 78 -1.93 7.78 -22.36
CA MET A 78 -1.48 9.10 -22.79
C MET A 78 -0.13 9.00 -23.47
N GLU A 79 -0.07 9.42 -24.74
CA GLU A 79 1.19 9.67 -25.44
C GLU A 79 1.85 10.91 -24.82
N ILE A 80 2.73 10.69 -23.85
CA ILE A 80 3.54 11.76 -23.25
C ILE A 80 4.71 12.02 -24.21
N PRO A 81 4.81 13.21 -24.83
CA PRO A 81 5.84 13.49 -25.83
C PRO A 81 7.25 13.61 -25.22
N ASN A 82 7.35 13.91 -23.92
CA ASN A 82 8.61 14.12 -23.22
C ASN A 82 9.08 12.85 -22.50
N ARG A 83 10.25 12.32 -22.89
CA ARG A 83 10.85 11.11 -22.30
C ARG A 83 11.11 11.24 -20.79
N TRP A 84 11.45 12.44 -20.32
CA TRP A 84 11.71 12.70 -18.90
C TRP A 84 10.45 12.60 -18.04
N GLU A 85 9.35 13.19 -18.51
CA GLU A 85 8.04 13.07 -17.83
C GLU A 85 7.56 11.63 -17.80
N GLN A 86 7.72 10.89 -18.89
CA GLN A 86 7.36 9.48 -18.94
C GLN A 86 8.19 8.63 -17.96
N CYS A 87 9.47 8.94 -17.78
CA CYS A 87 10.34 8.28 -16.80
C CYS A 87 9.90 8.57 -15.36
N MET A 88 9.66 9.85 -15.03
CA MET A 88 9.16 10.26 -13.71
C MET A 88 7.82 9.60 -13.37
N LEU A 89 6.90 9.51 -14.34
CA LEU A 89 5.59 8.91 -14.14
C LEU A 89 5.67 7.38 -13.93
N LYS A 90 6.57 6.70 -14.65
CA LYS A 90 6.87 5.28 -14.40
C LYS A 90 7.42 5.07 -12.99
N LEU A 91 8.36 5.91 -12.55
CA LEU A 91 8.92 5.82 -11.21
C LEU A 91 7.87 6.09 -10.13
N TYR A 92 7.08 7.15 -10.30
CA TYR A 92 5.97 7.49 -9.41
C TYR A 92 4.98 6.34 -9.25
N ARG A 93 4.77 5.57 -10.32
CA ARG A 93 3.86 4.42 -10.31
C ARG A 93 4.32 3.23 -9.48
N HIS A 94 5.63 3.08 -9.26
CA HIS A 94 6.19 2.04 -8.41
C HIS A 94 6.24 2.42 -6.92
N LEU A 95 5.96 3.68 -6.59
CA LEU A 95 5.99 4.19 -5.22
C LEU A 95 5.14 3.36 -4.23
N PRO A 96 3.89 2.97 -4.53
CA PRO A 96 3.09 2.16 -3.60
C PRO A 96 3.73 0.80 -3.29
N MET A 97 4.37 0.17 -4.28
CA MET A 97 5.08 -1.10 -4.09
C MET A 97 6.36 -0.92 -3.26
N SER A 98 7.12 0.15 -3.49
CA SER A 98 8.30 0.47 -2.68
C SER A 98 7.94 0.72 -1.22
N VAL A 99 6.87 1.47 -0.96
CA VAL A 99 6.37 1.71 0.41
C VAL A 99 5.94 0.40 1.05
N LEU A 100 5.22 -0.46 0.32
CA LEU A 100 4.82 -1.78 0.82
C LEU A 100 6.03 -2.63 1.22
N ALA A 101 7.08 -2.66 0.38
CA ALA A 101 8.31 -3.40 0.68
C ALA A 101 8.98 -2.92 1.98
N VAL A 102 9.04 -1.60 2.20
CA VAL A 102 9.58 -1.02 3.45
C VAL A 102 8.73 -1.43 4.65
N ILE A 103 7.40 -1.34 4.54
CA ILE A 103 6.50 -1.71 5.63
C ILE A 103 6.59 -3.21 5.96
N LEU A 104 6.65 -4.07 4.95
CA LEU A 104 6.82 -5.52 5.17
C LEU A 104 8.18 -5.84 5.81
N SER A 105 9.25 -5.17 5.38
CA SER A 105 10.56 -5.31 6.00
C SER A 105 10.54 -4.88 7.47
N TYR A 106 9.82 -3.82 7.80
CA TYR A 106 9.66 -3.35 9.19
C TYR A 106 8.83 -4.33 10.02
N LEU A 107 7.68 -4.76 9.49
CA LEU A 107 6.80 -5.72 10.17
C LEU A 107 7.51 -7.04 10.43
N SER A 108 8.32 -7.53 9.50
CA SER A 108 9.08 -8.76 9.67
C SER A 108 10.12 -8.71 10.80
N VAL A 109 10.53 -7.52 11.24
CA VAL A 109 11.46 -7.34 12.38
C VAL A 109 10.69 -7.23 13.70
N GLN A 110 9.44 -6.79 13.66
CA GLN A 110 8.61 -6.57 14.86
C GLN A 110 7.69 -7.74 15.23
N LEU A 111 7.27 -8.54 14.24
CA LEU A 111 6.51 -9.77 14.44
C LEU A 111 7.43 -10.91 14.89
#